data_AF-A0A925XI89-F1
#
_entry.id   AF-A0A925XI89-F1
#
_cell.length_a   1.000
_cell.length_b   1.000
_cell.length_c   1.000
_cell.angle_alpha   90.00
_cell.angle_beta   90.00
_cell.angle_gamma   90.00
#
_symmetry.space_group_name_H-M   'P 1'
#
loop_
_entity.id
_entity.type
_entity.pdbx_description
1 polymer ?
#
loop_
_entity_poly.entity_id
_entity_poly.type
_entity_poly.pdbx_seq_one_letter_code
_entity_poly.pdbx_strand_id
1 'polypeptide(L)'
;MPTLELTDQQVVDLVKQLPPERKRTAILALAEADPAQRDERMQYAENQLRRACAERGRDWDALSEDEREAFIDDLVHEDRACG
;
A
#
# COMPACT_ATOMS: atom_id res chain seq x y z
N MET A 1 -23.85 -12.62 -28.07
CA MET A 1 -22.61 -11.87 -27.79
C MET A 1 -21.49 -12.90 -27.79
N PRO A 2 -20.47 -12.81 -28.66
CA PRO A 2 -19.33 -13.71 -28.54
C PRO A 2 -18.62 -13.45 -27.20
N THR A 3 -18.45 -14.50 -26.39
CA THR A 3 -17.68 -14.44 -25.15
C THR A 3 -16.20 -14.43 -25.51
N LEU A 4 -15.47 -13.41 -25.07
CA LEU A 4 -14.02 -13.34 -25.27
C LEU A 4 -13.36 -14.18 -24.18
N GLU A 5 -12.81 -15.33 -24.55
CA GLU A 5 -12.01 -16.18 -23.67
C GLU A 5 -10.56 -15.66 -23.68
N LEU A 6 -10.09 -15.16 -22.54
CA LEU A 6 -8.70 -14.74 -22.34
C LEU A 6 -8.06 -15.64 -21.30
N THR A 7 -6.82 -16.05 -21.56
CA THR A 7 -6.00 -16.70 -20.55
C THR A 7 -5.44 -15.67 -19.57
N ASP A 8 -5.11 -16.11 -18.35
CA ASP A 8 -4.48 -15.25 -17.34
C ASP A 8 -3.23 -14.55 -17.88
N GLN A 9 -2.43 -15.27 -18.68
CA GLN A 9 -1.23 -14.74 -19.31
C GLN A 9 -1.55 -13.60 -20.28
N GLN A 10 -2.61 -13.74 -21.08
CA GLN A 10 -3.05 -12.69 -22.00
C GLN A 10 -3.53 -11.45 -21.24
N VAL A 11 -4.22 -11.63 -20.11
CA VAL A 11 -4.63 -10.51 -19.25
C VAL A 11 -3.41 -9.78 -18.68
N VAL A 12 -2.41 -10.51 -18.17
CA VAL A 12 -1.18 -9.92 -17.64
C VAL A 12 -0.42 -9.14 -18.71
N ASP A 13 -0.30 -9.69 -19.92
CA ASP A 13 0.41 -9.02 -21.00
C ASP A 13 -0.31 -7.77 -21.53
N LEU A 14 -1.64 -7.71 -21.42
CA LEU A 14 -2.41 -6.48 -21.67
C LEU A 14 -2.12 -5.41 -20.61
N VAL A 15 -2.06 -5.78 -19.33
CA VAL A 15 -1.73 -4.84 -18.24
C VAL A 15 -0.31 -4.29 -18.40
N LYS A 16 0.65 -5.12 -18.85
CA LYS A 16 2.03 -4.67 -19.09
C LYS A 16 2.15 -3.60 -20.17
N GLN A 17 1.25 -3.57 -21.14
CA GLN A 17 1.24 -2.59 -22.23
C GLN A 17 0.65 -1.23 -21.82
N LEU A 18 0.05 -1.12 -20.62
CA LEU A 18 -0.48 0.14 -20.14
C LEU A 18 0.62 1.18 -19.84
N PRO A 19 0.34 2.48 -20.06
CA PRO A 19 1.18 3.56 -19.57
C PRO A 19 1.39 3.46 -18.05
N PRO A 20 2.51 3.97 -17.50
CA PRO A 20 2.89 3.81 -16.09
C PRO A 20 1.78 4.19 -15.09
N GLU A 21 1.12 5.32 -15.32
CA GLU A 21 0.02 5.83 -14.49
C GLU A 21 -1.17 4.86 -14.47
N ARG A 22 -1.56 4.33 -15.63
CA ARG A 22 -2.69 3.38 -15.76
C ARG A 22 -2.34 1.99 -15.22
N LYS A 23 -1.08 1.57 -15.36
CA LYS A 23 -0.59 0.33 -14.77
C LYS A 23 -0.65 0.39 -13.25
N ARG A 24 -0.27 1.53 -12.65
CA ARG A 24 -0.40 1.76 -11.21
C ARG A 24 -1.86 1.66 -10.76
N THR A 25 -2.79 2.28 -11.49
CA THR A 25 -4.23 2.16 -11.19
C THR A 25 -4.72 0.72 -11.28
N ALA A 26 -4.33 -0.03 -12.32
CA ALA A 26 -4.72 -1.43 -12.46
C ALA A 26 -4.21 -2.30 -11.29
N ILE A 27 -2.96 -2.10 -10.87
CA ILE A 27 -2.39 -2.81 -9.71
C ILE A 27 -3.14 -2.46 -8.43
N LEU A 28 -3.44 -1.18 -8.18
CA LEU A 28 -4.19 -0.75 -6.99
C LEU A 28 -5.60 -1.34 -6.95
N ALA A 29 -6.30 -1.36 -8.09
CA ALA A 29 -7.63 -1.94 -8.17
C ALA A 29 -7.63 -3.46 -7.93
N LEU A 30 -6.63 -4.18 -8.45
CA LEU A 30 -6.45 -5.61 -8.18
C LEU A 30 -6.12 -5.86 -6.70
N ALA A 31 -5.32 -5.00 -6.08
CA ALA A 31 -4.97 -5.09 -4.67
C ALA A 31 -6.12 -4.74 -3.70
N GLU A 32 -7.10 -3.94 -4.14
CA GLU A 32 -8.29 -3.64 -3.33
C GLU A 32 -9.30 -4.79 -3.30
N ALA A 33 -9.28 -5.66 -4.31
CA ALA A 33 -10.24 -6.73 -4.53
C ALA A 33 -9.94 -8.00 -3.72
N ASP A 34 -8.76 -8.12 -3.10
CA ASP A 34 -8.34 -9.31 -2.36
C ASP A 34 -8.26 -9.02 -0.84
N PRO A 35 -9.14 -9.60 -0.01
CA PRO A 35 -9.11 -9.42 1.44
C PRO A 35 -7.84 -9.99 2.09
N ALA A 36 -7.24 -11.07 1.55
CA ALA A 36 -5.99 -11.61 2.08
C ALA A 36 -4.82 -10.63 1.83
N GLN A 37 -4.85 -9.96 0.68
CA GLN A 37 -3.86 -8.95 0.33
C GLN A 37 -4.02 -7.66 1.15
N ARG A 38 -5.23 -7.37 1.69
CA ARG A 38 -5.41 -6.26 2.64
C ARG A 38 -4.68 -6.52 3.95
N ASP A 39 -4.78 -7.73 4.50
CA ASP A 39 -4.08 -8.09 5.73
C ASP A 39 -2.56 -8.03 5.54
N GLU A 40 -2.04 -8.55 4.42
CA GLU A 40 -0.61 -8.42 4.08
C GLU A 40 -0.18 -6.96 3.94
N ARG A 41 -1.01 -6.09 3.34
CA ARG A 41 -0.72 -4.65 3.22
C ARG A 41 -0.74 -3.95 4.57
N MET A 42 -1.68 -4.29 5.46
CA MET A 42 -1.71 -3.75 6.82
C MET A 42 -0.46 -4.17 7.61
N GLN A 43 -0.08 -5.45 7.54
CA GLN A 43 1.14 -5.94 8.18
C GLN A 43 2.40 -5.26 7.63
N TYR A 44 2.48 -5.08 6.31
CA TYR A 44 3.56 -4.34 5.69
C TYR A 44 3.61 -2.89 6.18
N ALA A 45 2.48 -2.18 6.17
CA ALA A 45 2.40 -0.80 6.64
C ALA A 45 2.81 -0.68 8.12
N GLU A 46 2.34 -1.60 8.96
CA GLU A 46 2.69 -1.63 10.38
C GLU A 46 4.18 -1.91 10.61
N ASN A 47 4.79 -2.81 9.83
CA ASN A 47 6.23 -3.06 9.89
C ASN A 47 7.06 -1.84 9.48
N GLN A 48 6.58 -1.05 8.52
CA GLN A 48 7.21 0.20 8.14
C GLN A 48 7.09 1.24 9.27
N LEU A 49 5.95 1.31 9.96
CA LEU A 49 5.75 2.18 11.13
C LEU A 49 6.65 1.77 12.30
N ARG A 50 6.79 0.46 12.58
CA ARG A 50 7.76 -0.06 13.57
C ARG A 50 9.19 0.41 13.27
N ARG A 51 9.63 0.31 12.01
CA ARG A 51 10.96 0.82 11.60
C ARG A 51 11.07 2.32 11.80
N ALA A 52 10.10 3.10 11.35
CA ALA A 52 10.13 4.56 11.46
C ALA A 52 10.14 5.04 12.92
N CYS A 53 9.42 4.34 13.81
CA CYS A 53 9.44 4.59 15.26
C CYS A 53 10.81 4.26 15.85
N ALA A 54 11.37 3.09 15.52
CA ALA A 54 12.67 2.66 16.01
C ALA A 54 13.80 3.61 15.58
N GLU A 55 13.76 4.11 14.34
CA GLU A 55 14.69 5.12 13.82
C GLU A 55 14.64 6.43 14.62
N ARG A 56 13.49 6.75 15.21
CA ARG A 56 13.27 7.92 16.09
C ARG A 56 13.44 7.60 17.58
N GLY A 57 13.96 6.41 17.91
CA GLY A 57 14.23 5.99 19.29
C GLY A 57 13.00 5.64 20.11
N ARG A 58 11.86 5.37 19.45
CA ARG A 58 10.60 4.96 20.09
C ARG A 58 10.27 3.51 19.76
N ASP A 59 9.49 2.86 20.61
CA ASP A 59 8.96 1.52 20.38
C ASP A 59 7.48 1.60 20.02
N TRP A 60 7.15 1.23 18.77
CA TRP A 60 5.79 1.25 18.23
C TRP A 60 4.81 0.38 19.02
N ASP A 61 5.27 -0.79 19.50
CA ASP A 61 4.42 -1.73 20.21
C ASP A 61 4.14 -1.27 21.65
N ALA A 62 4.95 -0.32 22.17
CA ALA A 62 4.76 0.31 23.48
C ALA A 62 3.90 1.60 23.44
N LEU A 63 3.63 2.17 22.26
CA LEU A 63 2.78 3.34 22.10
C LEU A 63 1.30 3.00 22.31
N SER A 64 0.58 3.90 22.96
CA SER A 64 -0.89 3.90 22.99
C SER A 64 -1.46 4.23 21.60
N GLU A 65 -2.76 3.99 21.41
CA GLU A 65 -3.46 4.29 20.15
C GLU A 65 -3.37 5.77 19.79
N ASP A 66 -3.62 6.66 20.74
CA ASP A 66 -3.51 8.12 20.56
C ASP A 66 -2.08 8.54 20.16
N GLU A 67 -1.05 7.92 20.76
CA GLU A 67 0.35 8.20 20.43
C GLU A 67 0.75 7.68 19.04
N ARG A 68 0.17 6.55 18.62
CA ARG A 68 0.36 6.02 17.26
C ARG A 68 -0.31 6.92 16.22
N GLU A 69 -1.51 7.42 16.50
CA GLU A 69 -2.21 8.34 15.61
C GLU A 69 -1.43 9.65 15.46
N ALA A 70 -0.98 10.24 16.57
CA ALA A 70 -0.12 11.44 16.53
C ALA A 70 1.18 11.20 15.76
N PHE A 71 1.83 10.04 15.94
CA PHE A 71 3.05 9.69 15.19
C PHE A 71 2.81 9.56 13.69
N ILE A 72 1.68 8.96 13.28
CA ILE A 72 1.32 8.85 11.86
C ILE A 72 1.04 10.23 11.28
N ASP A 73 0.32 11.09 12.01
CA ASP A 73 -0.01 12.45 11.57
C ASP A 73 1.27 13.27 11.35
N ASP A 74 2.19 13.25 12.31
CA ASP A 74 3.52 13.87 12.21
C ASP A 74 4.28 13.37 10.98
N LEU A 75 4.34 12.04 10.76
CA LEU A 75 5.04 11.43 9.62
C LEU A 75 4.45 11.86 8.27
N VAL A 76 3.11 11.90 8.16
CA VAL A 76 2.41 12.31 6.93
C VAL A 76 2.58 13.81 6.67
N HIS A 77 2.72 14.62 7.72
CA HIS A 77 2.91 16.06 7.63
C HIS A 77 4.37 16.47 7.38
N GLU A 78 5.34 15.70 7.88
CA GLU A 78 6.77 15.84 7.57
C GLU A 78 7.03 15.68 6.05
N ASP A 79 6.46 14.64 5.42
CA ASP A 79 6.61 14.38 3.97
C ASP A 79 5.95 15.46 3.09
N ARG A 80 4.97 16.21 3.62
CA ARG A 80 4.30 17.31 2.89
C ARG A 80 5.04 18.63 2.98
N ALA A 81 5.91 18.83 3.98
CA ALA A 81 6.66 20.06 4.15
C ALA A 81 7.85 20.19 3.17
N CYS A 82 8.16 19.13 2.42
CA CYS A 82 9.10 19.12 1.30
C CYS A 82 8.35 18.79 -0.01
N GLY A 83 7.42 19.65 -0.41
CA GLY A 83 6.73 19.63 -1.71
C GLY A 83 6.87 20.97 -2.41
#